data_AF-A0AAU7GH31-F1
#
_entry.id   AF-A0AAU7GH31-F1
#
_cell.length_a   1.000
_cell.length_b   1.000
_cell.length_c   1.000
_cell.angle_alpha   90.00
_cell.angle_beta   90.00
_cell.angle_gamma   90.00
#
_symmetry.space_group_name_H-M   'P 1'
#
loop_
_entity.id
_entity.type
_entity.pdbx_description
1 polymer ?
#
loop_
_entity_poly.entity_id
_entity_poly.type
_entity_poly.pdbx_seq_one_letter_code
_entity_poly.pdbx_strand_id
1 'polypeptide(L)'
;MKDSHATGVAEPASAHGPGRAPAGIPLTIRLGEREYANLVRIARHRETTAAALVEQLVLHALHRADVPPPADSHPARKHTTYEEATAGFHVDELVHTPSEM
;
A
#
# COMPACT_ATOMS: atom_id res chain seq x y z
N MET A 1 -1.21 12.49 -42.02
CA MET A 1 -0.23 11.87 -41.11
C MET A 1 -0.71 12.11 -39.68
N LYS A 2 -1.21 11.05 -39.03
CA LYS A 2 -1.51 10.98 -37.60
C LYS A 2 -0.98 9.62 -37.17
N ASP A 3 0.24 9.60 -36.67
CA ASP A 3 0.81 8.39 -36.08
C ASP A 3 0.51 8.40 -34.59
N SER A 4 -0.40 7.52 -34.22
CA SER A 4 -0.81 7.21 -32.86
C SER A 4 0.33 6.46 -32.17
N HIS A 5 1.07 7.11 -31.28
CA HIS A 5 1.94 6.40 -30.35
C HIS A 5 1.08 5.80 -29.23
N ALA A 6 0.62 4.57 -29.47
CA ALA A 6 0.19 3.67 -28.41
C ALA A 6 1.44 3.31 -27.58
N THR A 7 1.65 4.03 -26.48
CA THR A 7 2.65 3.67 -25.48
C THR A 7 2.09 2.48 -24.71
N GLY A 8 2.52 1.27 -25.10
CA GLY A 8 2.25 0.07 -24.35
C GLY A 8 2.68 0.28 -22.90
N VAL A 9 1.73 0.18 -21.98
CA VAL A 9 1.99 0.12 -20.54
C VAL A 9 2.73 -1.19 -20.33
N ALA A 10 4.05 -1.12 -20.36
CA ALA A 10 4.89 -2.18 -19.83
C ALA A 10 4.53 -2.30 -18.36
N GLU A 11 3.93 -3.43 -18.02
CA GLU A 11 3.67 -3.87 -16.65
C GLU A 11 4.89 -3.52 -15.78
N PRO A 12 4.74 -2.75 -14.69
CA PRO A 12 5.88 -2.43 -13.87
C PRO A 12 6.39 -3.75 -13.29
N ALA A 13 7.59 -4.16 -13.70
CA ALA A 13 8.32 -5.25 -13.10
C ALA A 13 8.36 -5.02 -11.59
N SER A 14 7.47 -5.69 -10.86
CA SER A 14 7.35 -5.66 -9.41
C SER A 14 8.49 -6.49 -8.82
N ALA A 15 9.71 -6.03 -9.05
CA ALA A 15 10.89 -6.49 -8.36
C ALA A 15 10.86 -5.84 -6.98
N HIS A 16 10.46 -6.64 -6.00
CA HIS A 16 10.45 -6.32 -4.58
C HIS A 16 11.77 -5.62 -4.20
N GLY A 17 11.70 -4.30 -3.97
CA GLY A 17 12.85 -3.52 -3.55
C GLY A 17 13.38 -3.99 -2.18
N PRO A 18 14.69 -3.90 -1.91
CA PRO A 18 15.25 -4.32 -0.63
C PRO A 18 14.94 -3.26 0.43
N GLY A 19 13.78 -3.37 1.06
CA GLY A 19 13.42 -2.53 2.19
C GLY A 19 12.07 -2.92 2.77
N ARG A 20 12.01 -3.14 4.08
CA ARG A 20 10.76 -3.10 4.85
C ARG A 20 10.82 -1.88 5.76
N ALA A 21 9.73 -1.15 5.83
CA ALA A 21 9.49 -0.17 6.88
C ALA A 21 9.21 -0.92 8.20
N PRO A 22 9.36 -0.22 9.34
CA PRO A 22 8.87 -0.71 10.62
C PRO A 22 7.41 -1.17 10.51
N ALA A 23 7.06 -2.27 11.17
CA ALA A 23 5.77 -2.98 11.04
C ALA A 23 5.57 -3.80 9.74
N GLY A 24 6.63 -4.04 8.96
CA GLY A 24 6.60 -5.00 7.85
C GLY A 24 6.02 -4.46 6.54
N ILE A 25 5.82 -3.14 6.45
CA ILE A 25 5.33 -2.46 5.24
C ILE A 25 6.46 -2.50 4.18
N PRO A 26 6.23 -3.00 2.96
CA PRO A 26 7.28 -3.01 1.93
C PRO A 26 7.64 -1.58 1.52
N LEU A 27 8.94 -1.24 1.56
CA LEU A 27 9.48 0.04 1.09
C LEU A 27 10.11 -0.17 -0.29
N THR A 28 9.60 0.57 -1.27
CA THR A 28 10.23 0.65 -2.59
C THR A 28 10.92 1.99 -2.73
N ILE A 29 12.25 1.97 -2.83
CA ILE A 29 13.08 3.17 -2.96
C ILE A 29 13.84 3.07 -4.29
N ARG A 30 13.78 4.13 -5.09
CA ARG A 30 14.56 4.24 -6.32
C ARG A 30 15.91 4.86 -6.01
N LEU A 31 16.98 4.11 -6.24
CA LEU A 31 18.36 4.56 -6.12
C LEU A 31 19.02 4.48 -7.50
N GLY A 32 19.97 5.36 -7.78
CA GLY A 32 20.87 5.16 -8.91
C GLY A 32 21.82 3.99 -8.64
N GLU A 33 22.45 3.49 -9.71
CA GLU A 33 23.32 2.31 -9.64
C GLU A 33 24.49 2.50 -8.67
N ARG A 34 25.14 3.67 -8.73
CA ARG A 34 26.28 4.01 -7.85
C ARG A 34 25.85 4.11 -6.39
N GLU A 35 24.69 4.68 -6.13
CA GLU A 35 24.12 4.84 -4.79
C GLU A 35 23.77 3.48 -4.21
N TYR A 36 23.14 2.62 -5.00
CA TYR A 36 22.81 1.25 -4.62
C TYR A 36 24.08 0.43 -4.32
N ALA A 37 25.11 0.50 -5.16
CA ALA A 37 26.37 -0.19 -4.95
C ALA A 37 27.05 0.25 -3.63
N ASN A 38 27.01 1.55 -3.32
CA ASN A 38 27.53 2.07 -2.05
C ASN A 38 26.72 1.57 -0.85
N LEU A 39 25.39 1.55 -0.95
CA LEU A 39 24.53 1.02 0.11
C LEU A 39 24.87 -0.44 0.42
N VAL A 40 24.99 -1.27 -0.62
CA VAL A 40 25.35 -2.70 -0.48
C VAL A 40 26.75 -2.84 0.14
N ARG A 41 27.72 -2.02 -0.30
CA ARG A 41 29.08 -2.04 0.26
C ARG A 41 29.11 -1.70 1.75
N ILE A 42 28.35 -0.68 2.17
CA ILE A 42 28.24 -0.29 3.58
C ILE A 42 27.56 -1.39 4.40
N ALA A 43 26.46 -1.96 3.87
CA ALA A 43 25.74 -3.04 4.53
C ALA A 43 26.64 -4.25 4.77
N ARG A 44 27.43 -4.66 3.76
CA ARG A 44 28.42 -5.75 3.88
C ARG A 44 29.48 -5.48 4.95
N HIS A 45 30.03 -4.27 4.99
CA HIS A 45 31.01 -3.89 6.02
C HIS A 45 30.42 -3.94 7.44
N ARG A 46 29.10 -3.81 7.58
CA ARG A 46 28.38 -3.87 8.86
C ARG A 46 27.73 -5.23 9.10
N GLU A 47 28.11 -6.25 8.33
CA GLU A 47 27.57 -7.62 8.44
C GLU A 47 26.04 -7.66 8.41
N THR A 48 25.43 -6.79 7.60
CA THR A 48 23.98 -6.66 7.48
C THR A 48 23.53 -6.62 6.01
N THR A 49 22.22 -6.58 5.80
CA THR A 49 21.63 -6.45 4.45
C THR A 49 21.31 -4.99 4.13
N ALA A 50 21.27 -4.65 2.84
CA ALA A 50 20.86 -3.31 2.41
C ALA A 50 19.45 -2.95 2.92
N ALA A 51 18.53 -3.93 2.93
CA ALA A 51 17.17 -3.76 3.45
C ALA A 51 17.16 -3.44 4.96
N ALA A 52 17.91 -4.18 5.77
CA ALA A 52 18.00 -3.95 7.20
C ALA A 52 18.69 -2.61 7.52
N LEU A 53 19.70 -2.22 6.74
CA LEU A 53 20.36 -0.92 6.89
C LEU A 53 19.41 0.24 6.58
N VAL A 54 18.60 0.11 5.53
CA VAL A 54 17.54 1.09 5.20
C VAL A 54 16.50 1.15 6.30
N GLU A 55 16.05 0.01 6.82
CA GLU A 55 15.10 -0.05 7.92
C GLU A 55 15.62 0.69 9.16
N GLN A 56 16.88 0.48 9.54
CA GLN A 56 17.51 1.21 10.64
C GLN A 56 17.59 2.71 10.39
N LEU A 57 17.90 3.14 9.16
CA LEU A 57 17.93 4.55 8.79
C LEU A 57 16.55 5.19 8.88
N VAL A 58 15.50 4.49 8.42
CA VAL A 58 14.11 4.94 8.51
C VAL A 58 13.68 5.05 9.97
N LEU A 59 13.96 4.04 10.79
CA LEU A 59 13.69 4.06 12.23
C LEU A 59 14.36 5.26 12.93
N HIS A 60 15.64 5.48 12.64
CA HIS A 60 16.40 6.58 13.21
C HIS A 60 15.85 7.94 12.77
N ALA A 61 15.46 8.06 11.50
CA ALA A 61 14.84 9.27 10.97
C ALA A 61 13.48 9.54 11.64
N LEU A 62 12.62 8.53 11.77
CA LEU A 62 11.32 8.66 12.44
C LEU A 62 11.47 9.02 13.92
N HIS A 63 12.46 8.45 14.61
CA HIS A 63 12.71 8.77 16.01
C HIS A 63 13.17 10.21 16.23
N ARG A 64 13.81 10.82 15.23
CA ARG A 64 14.35 12.19 15.31
C ARG A 64 13.51 13.23 14.59
N ALA A 65 12.63 12.80 13.69
CA ALA A 65 11.75 13.70 12.98
C ALA A 65 10.77 14.30 13.98
N ASP A 66 10.68 15.63 13.98
CA ASP A 66 9.58 16.33 14.62
C ASP A 66 8.36 16.15 13.71
N VAL A 67 7.72 14.99 13.82
CA VAL A 67 6.54 14.66 13.02
C VAL A 67 5.35 15.31 13.71
N PRO A 68 4.65 16.27 13.06
CA PRO A 68 3.43 16.81 13.62
C PRO A 68 2.44 15.67 13.86
N PRO A 69 1.61 15.75 14.92
CA PRO A 69 0.66 14.70 15.24
C PRO A 69 -0.19 14.37 14.00
N PRO A 70 -0.61 13.10 13.83
CA PRO A 70 -1.49 12.71 12.74
C PRO A 70 -2.66 13.69 12.69
N ALA A 71 -2.87 14.31 11.52
CA ALA A 71 -4.00 15.21 11.37
C ALA A 71 -5.28 14.46 11.74
N ASP A 72 -6.16 15.10 12.51
CA ASP A 72 -7.45 14.52 12.88
C ASP A 72 -8.24 14.21 11.60
N SER A 73 -8.17 12.94 11.20
CA SER A 73 -8.88 12.43 10.04
C SER A 73 -10.34 12.24 10.42
N HIS A 74 -11.12 13.31 10.29
CA HIS A 74 -12.57 13.19 10.33
C HIS A 74 -13.03 12.53 9.04
N PRO A 75 -13.77 11.41 9.10
CA PRO A 75 -14.35 10.81 7.91
C PRO A 75 -15.12 11.88 7.13
N ALA A 76 -14.76 12.09 5.86
CA ALA A 76 -15.40 13.11 5.02
C ALA A 76 -16.91 12.87 4.84
N ARG A 77 -17.37 11.64 5.11
CA ARG A 77 -18.77 11.24 5.12
C ARG A 77 -19.08 10.54 6.42
N LYS A 78 -20.25 10.82 6.98
CA LYS A 78 -20.80 10.06 8.10
C LYS A 78 -20.91 8.60 7.66
N HIS A 79 -20.46 7.68 8.51
CA HIS A 79 -20.71 6.27 8.30
C HIS A 79 -22.22 6.05 8.29
N THR A 80 -22.75 5.45 7.22
CA THR A 80 -24.14 5.03 7.15
C THR A 80 -24.36 3.92 8.16
N THR A 81 -25.43 4.00 8.94
CA THR A 81 -25.78 2.93 9.88
C THR A 81 -26.31 1.71 9.14
N TYR A 82 -26.28 0.54 9.77
CA TYR A 82 -26.83 -0.67 9.18
C TYR A 82 -28.30 -0.49 8.79
N GLU A 83 -29.12 0.11 9.66
CA GLU A 83 -30.54 0.36 9.40
C GLU A 83 -30.75 1.25 8.17
N GLU A 84 -29.99 2.34 8.04
CA GLU A 84 -30.01 3.21 6.86
C GLU A 84 -29.58 2.47 5.58
N ALA A 85 -28.60 1.55 5.69
CA ALA A 85 -28.15 0.74 4.56
C ALA A 85 -29.21 -0.30 4.12
N THR A 86 -30.05 -0.77 5.05
CA THR A 86 -31.09 -1.78 4.79
C THR A 86 -32.48 -1.21 4.60
N ALA A 87 -32.68 0.10 4.67
CA ALA A 87 -33.99 0.74 4.61
C ALA A 87 -34.79 0.47 3.32
N GLY A 88 -34.10 0.08 2.23
CA GLY A 88 -34.73 -0.32 0.96
C GLY A 88 -34.74 -1.82 0.70
N PHE A 89 -34.27 -2.65 1.64
CA PHE A 89 -34.23 -4.09 1.48
C PHE A 89 -35.58 -4.70 1.88
N HIS A 90 -36.33 -5.19 0.90
CA HIS A 90 -37.50 -6.02 1.12
C HIS A 90 -37.12 -7.47 0.82
N VAL A 91 -37.33 -8.35 1.80
CA VAL A 91 -37.25 -9.80 1.56
C VAL A 91 -38.35 -10.16 0.56
N ASP A 92 -37.97 -10.75 -0.55
CA ASP A 92 -38.91 -11.25 -1.56
C ASP A 92 -39.57 -12.53 -1.01
N GLU A 93 -40.57 -12.34 -0.15
CA GLU A 93 -41.36 -13.44 0.41
C GLU A 93 -42.61 -13.64 -0.46
N LEU A 94 -42.70 -14.83 -1.07
CA LEU A 94 -43.85 -15.49 -1.72
C LEU A 94 -43.86 -15.49 -3.27
N VAL A 95 -43.05 -16.36 -3.88
CA VAL A 95 -43.47 -17.08 -5.10
C VAL A 95 -43.91 -18.49 -4.72
N HIS A 96 -45.22 -18.60 -4.49
CA HIS A 96 -46.13 -19.72 -4.80
C HIS A 96 -45.88 -21.13 -4.21
N THR A 97 -46.64 -21.40 -3.13
CA THR A 97 -47.49 -22.58 -2.82
C THR A 97 -47.19 -23.95 -3.45
N PRO A 98 -47.17 -25.04 -2.65
CA PRO A 98 -47.12 -26.40 -3.16
C PRO A 98 -48.43 -26.77 -3.87
N SER A 99 -48.33 -27.22 -5.12
CA SER A 99 -49.43 -27.87 -5.84
C SER A 99 -49.54 -29.32 -5.35
N GLU A 100 -50.48 -29.61 -4.45
CA GLU A 100 -50.90 -30.98 -4.14
C GLU A 100 -51.57 -31.59 -5.38
N MET A 101 -51.11 -32.80 -5.75
CA MET A 101 -51.86 -33.80 -6.53
C MET A 101 -51.96 -35.06 -5.69
#